data_AF-A0A1W1HG84-F1
#
_entry.id   AF-A0A1W1HG84-F1
#
_cell.length_a   1.000
_cell.length_b   1.000
_cell.length_c   1.000
_cell.angle_alpha   90.00
_cell.angle_beta   90.00
_cell.angle_gamma   90.00
#
_symmetry.space_group_name_H-M   'P 1'
#
loop_
_entity.id
_entity.type
_entity.pdbx_description
1 polymer ?
#
loop_
_entity_poly.entity_id
_entity_poly.type
_entity_poly.pdbx_seq_one_letter_code
_entity_poly.pdbx_strand_id
1 'polypeptide(L)'
;MEQALTPDHILNFFQEIKDLYRETDRKFQETERLMKEQSQETDRKFQETDRIIKNLSKNLGALGNRLGEFVENMVAPAVVRLFQSMDIQVHEVYPGVEANRNNEGIEIDLLVVNESILVAVECKSKLTREHVDEHVVRMEKLKRMLPLYKNHTAMGCVAAMVMSESVKNYAHSKGFYVLYQNGEGVDVSKPEGFNPRVW
;
A
#
# COMPACT_ATOMS: atom_id res chain seq x y z
N MET A 1 86.00 -7.55 10.80
CA MET A 1 86.14 -6.80 9.54
C MET A 1 84.88 -5.96 9.37
N GLU A 2 84.89 -4.73 9.88
CA GLU A 2 83.90 -3.74 9.47
C GLU A 2 84.23 -3.38 8.01
N GLN A 3 83.30 -3.61 7.09
CA GLN A 3 83.42 -3.01 5.76
C GLN A 3 83.33 -1.50 5.96
N ALA A 4 84.41 -0.78 5.64
CA ALA A 4 84.41 0.67 5.70
C ALA A 4 83.31 1.21 4.78
N LEU A 5 82.44 2.05 5.34
CA LEU A 5 81.40 2.74 4.59
C LEU A 5 82.08 3.71 3.63
N THR A 6 82.12 3.40 2.34
CA THR A 6 82.71 4.28 1.33
C THR A 6 81.69 5.34 0.90
N PRO A 7 82.13 6.51 0.42
CA PRO A 7 81.24 7.51 -0.18
C PRO A 7 80.33 6.93 -1.28
N ASP A 8 80.81 5.96 -2.05
CA ASP A 8 80.02 5.27 -3.08
C ASP A 8 78.90 4.41 -2.50
N HIS A 9 79.14 3.72 -1.37
CA HIS A 9 78.08 2.99 -0.66
C HIS A 9 76.97 3.92 -0.16
N ILE A 10 77.35 5.10 0.34
CA ILE A 10 76.39 6.13 0.80
C ILE A 10 75.59 6.67 -0.39
N LEU A 11 76.25 6.99 -1.52
CA LEU A 11 75.59 7.52 -2.71
C LEU A 11 74.61 6.52 -3.32
N ASN A 12 74.99 5.24 -3.42
CA ASN A 12 74.13 4.17 -3.91
C ASN A 12 72.90 3.98 -3.01
N PHE A 13 73.09 3.99 -1.69
CA PHE A 13 71.97 3.91 -0.73
C PHE A 13 70.99 5.09 -0.90
N PHE A 14 71.48 6.33 -1.06
CA PHE A 14 70.60 7.47 -1.33
C PHE A 14 69.85 7.34 -2.66
N GLN A 15 70.47 6.73 -3.67
CA GLN A 15 69.82 6.50 -4.96
C GLN A 15 68.71 5.45 -4.86
N GLU A 16 68.95 4.34 -4.16
CA GLU A 16 67.93 3.32 -3.86
C GLU A 16 66.73 3.91 -3.09
N ILE A 17 66.99 4.74 -2.07
CA ILE A 17 65.93 5.42 -1.31
C ILE A 17 65.11 6.37 -2.20
N LYS A 18 65.76 7.12 -3.10
CA LYS A 18 65.05 8.00 -4.05
C LYS A 18 64.17 7.21 -5.00
N ASP A 19 64.65 6.07 -5.50
CA ASP A 19 63.90 5.26 -6.44
C ASP A 19 62.74 4.53 -5.74
N LEU A 20 62.93 4.06 -4.50
CA LEU A 20 61.85 3.51 -3.67
C LEU A 20 60.77 4.56 -3.35
N TYR A 21 61.17 5.80 -3.06
CA TYR A 21 60.23 6.90 -2.81
C TYR A 21 59.40 7.22 -4.07
N ARG A 22 60.04 7.29 -5.25
CA ARG A 22 59.35 7.49 -6.53
C ARG A 22 58.38 6.35 -6.85
N GLU A 23 58.77 5.10 -6.60
CA GLU A 23 57.88 3.96 -6.81
C GLU A 23 56.69 3.98 -5.83
N THR A 24 56.93 4.36 -4.58
CA THR A 24 55.89 4.50 -3.56
C THR A 24 54.89 5.61 -3.91
N ASP A 25 55.38 6.79 -4.34
CA ASP A 25 54.54 7.90 -4.78
C ASP A 25 53.67 7.51 -5.99
N ARG A 26 54.25 6.78 -6.97
CA ARG A 26 53.49 6.25 -8.11
C ARG A 26 52.40 5.27 -7.68
N LYS A 27 52.72 4.30 -6.81
CA LYS A 27 51.73 3.34 -6.28
C LYS A 27 50.64 4.04 -5.47
N PHE A 28 50.99 5.08 -4.72
CA PHE A 28 50.04 5.88 -3.97
C PHE A 28 49.05 6.62 -4.89
N GLN A 29 49.55 7.30 -5.92
CA GLN A 29 48.71 7.99 -6.91
C GLN A 29 47.81 7.01 -7.69
N GLU A 30 48.31 5.83 -8.04
CA GLU A 30 47.52 4.78 -8.68
C GLU A 30 46.42 4.25 -7.76
N THR A 31 46.75 4.05 -6.48
CA THR A 31 45.78 3.62 -5.46
C THR A 31 44.69 4.68 -5.25
N GLU A 32 45.06 5.95 -5.13
CA GLU A 32 44.12 7.06 -4.99
C GLU A 32 43.18 7.16 -6.20
N ARG A 33 43.72 6.97 -7.41
CA ARG A 33 42.93 6.94 -8.64
C ARG A 33 41.95 5.77 -8.65
N LEU A 34 42.41 4.56 -8.35
CA LEU A 34 41.55 3.37 -8.27
C LEU A 34 40.45 3.52 -7.21
N MET A 35 40.79 4.05 -6.03
CA MET A 35 39.81 4.32 -4.97
C MET A 35 38.77 5.35 -5.42
N LYS A 36 39.17 6.41 -6.12
CA LYS A 36 38.25 7.42 -6.64
C LYS A 36 37.32 6.85 -7.71
N GLU A 37 37.86 6.05 -8.64
CA GLU A 37 37.07 5.38 -9.69
C GLU A 37 36.07 4.38 -9.06
N GLN A 38 36.51 3.59 -8.08
CA GLN A 38 35.66 2.64 -7.35
C GLN A 38 34.59 3.36 -6.52
N SER A 39 34.91 4.49 -5.88
CA SER A 39 33.93 5.32 -5.16
C SER A 39 32.87 5.85 -6.11
N GLN A 40 33.27 6.40 -7.27
CA GLN A 40 32.33 6.90 -8.27
C GLN A 40 31.45 5.80 -8.86
N GLU A 41 32.01 4.60 -9.10
CA GLU A 41 31.23 3.46 -9.57
C GLU A 41 30.24 2.99 -8.50
N THR A 42 30.67 2.96 -7.24
CA THR A 42 29.80 2.63 -6.09
C THR A 42 28.66 3.63 -5.96
N ASP A 43 28.94 4.93 -6.05
CA ASP A 43 27.93 5.99 -6.00
C ASP A 43 26.92 5.86 -7.13
N ARG A 44 27.38 5.54 -8.36
CA ARG A 44 26.49 5.31 -9.51
C ARG A 44 25.59 4.09 -9.29
N LYS A 45 26.15 2.96 -8.84
CA LYS A 45 25.38 1.75 -8.54
C LYS A 45 24.37 1.98 -7.42
N PHE A 46 24.73 2.76 -6.41
CA PHE A 46 23.83 3.12 -5.32
C PHE A 46 22.66 3.97 -5.83
N GLN A 47 22.93 5.03 -6.61
CA GLN A 47 21.89 5.86 -7.22
C GLN A 47 20.97 5.08 -8.17
N GLU A 48 21.51 4.13 -8.93
CA GLU A 48 20.71 3.24 -9.78
C GLU A 48 19.82 2.32 -8.95
N THR A 49 20.36 1.73 -7.88
CA THR A 49 19.60 0.89 -6.95
C THR A 49 18.46 1.67 -6.29
N ASP A 50 18.72 2.89 -5.82
CA ASP A 50 17.70 3.77 -5.25
C ASP A 50 16.58 4.07 -6.24
N ARG A 51 16.91 4.29 -7.52
CA ARG A 51 15.91 4.50 -8.59
C ARG A 51 15.08 3.23 -8.82
N ILE A 52 15.71 2.07 -8.87
CA ILE A 52 15.02 0.78 -9.03
C ILE A 52 14.06 0.54 -7.86
N ILE A 53 14.50 0.75 -6.63
CA ILE A 53 13.66 0.59 -5.43
C ILE A 53 12.46 1.53 -5.48
N LYS A 54 12.67 2.82 -5.77
CA LYS A 54 11.58 3.81 -5.88
C LYS A 54 10.56 3.42 -6.95
N ASN A 55 11.03 2.96 -8.11
CA ASN A 55 10.16 2.49 -9.19
C ASN A 55 9.38 1.23 -8.79
N LEU A 56 10.03 0.29 -8.11
CA LEU A 56 9.40 -0.93 -7.61
C LEU A 56 8.30 -0.61 -6.60
N SER A 57 8.58 0.26 -5.62
CA SER A 57 7.59 0.71 -4.63
C SER A 57 6.39 1.37 -5.29
N LYS A 58 6.62 2.22 -6.31
CA LYS A 58 5.53 2.87 -7.08
C LYS A 58 4.68 1.83 -7.82
N ASN A 59 5.32 0.87 -8.48
CA ASN A 59 4.61 -0.18 -9.22
C ASN A 59 3.79 -1.10 -8.29
N LEU A 60 4.34 -1.45 -7.13
CA LEU A 60 3.60 -2.23 -6.12
C LEU A 60 2.38 -1.49 -5.59
N GLY A 61 2.49 -0.18 -5.33
CA GLY A 61 1.34 0.66 -4.95
C GLY A 61 0.27 0.69 -6.04
N ALA A 62 0.66 0.89 -7.31
CA ALA A 62 -0.26 0.90 -8.44
C ALA A 62 -0.98 -0.46 -8.63
N LEU A 63 -0.29 -1.57 -8.38
CA LEU A 63 -0.91 -2.91 -8.38
C LEU A 63 -1.91 -3.07 -7.25
N GLY A 64 -1.60 -2.58 -6.04
CA GLY A 64 -2.52 -2.58 -4.91
C GLY A 64 -3.83 -1.87 -5.22
N ASN A 65 -3.76 -0.67 -5.80
CA ASN A 65 -4.94 0.11 -6.20
C ASN A 65 -5.79 -0.62 -7.23
N ARG A 66 -5.17 -1.20 -8.26
CA ARG A 66 -5.87 -1.98 -9.30
C ARG A 66 -6.59 -3.21 -8.74
N LEU A 67 -6.06 -3.82 -7.68
CA LEU A 67 -6.75 -4.92 -7.01
C LEU A 67 -7.99 -4.44 -6.23
N GLY A 68 -7.98 -3.22 -5.69
CA GLY A 68 -9.17 -2.57 -5.12
C GLY A 68 -10.23 -2.32 -6.18
N GLU A 69 -9.86 -1.63 -7.26
CA GLU A 69 -10.73 -1.35 -8.41
C GLU A 69 -11.34 -2.64 -9.00
N PHE A 70 -10.57 -3.73 -9.05
CA PHE A 70 -11.08 -5.02 -9.52
C PHE A 70 -12.20 -5.56 -8.63
N VAL A 71 -12.07 -5.44 -7.30
CA VAL A 71 -13.12 -5.87 -6.35
C VAL A 71 -14.37 -5.01 -6.52
N GLU A 72 -14.22 -3.70 -6.65
CA GLU A 72 -15.34 -2.79 -6.90
C GLU A 72 -16.10 -3.16 -8.18
N ASN A 73 -15.38 -3.36 -9.28
CA ASN A 73 -15.96 -3.72 -10.59
C ASN A 73 -16.60 -5.12 -10.58
N MET A 74 -16.16 -6.00 -9.69
CA MET A 74 -16.79 -7.31 -9.48
C MET A 74 -18.09 -7.20 -8.66
N VAL A 75 -18.12 -6.31 -7.67
CA VAL A 75 -19.25 -6.14 -6.73
C VAL A 75 -20.36 -5.30 -7.33
N ALA A 76 -20.05 -4.16 -7.95
CA ALA A 76 -21.02 -3.18 -8.44
C ALA A 76 -22.13 -3.78 -9.33
N PRO A 77 -21.86 -4.71 -10.26
CA PRO A 77 -22.91 -5.31 -11.11
C PRO A 77 -23.87 -6.26 -10.37
N ALA A 78 -23.47 -6.79 -9.20
CA ALA A 78 -24.24 -7.79 -8.46
C ALA A 78 -24.94 -7.21 -7.22
N VAL A 79 -24.41 -6.13 -6.66
CA VAL A 79 -24.74 -5.66 -5.32
C VAL A 79 -26.23 -5.35 -5.11
N VAL A 80 -26.90 -4.77 -6.10
CA VAL A 80 -28.36 -4.49 -6.03
C VAL A 80 -29.16 -5.78 -5.88
N ARG A 81 -28.89 -6.77 -6.73
CA ARG A 81 -29.58 -8.06 -6.69
C ARG A 81 -29.33 -8.78 -5.36
N LEU A 82 -28.10 -8.72 -4.84
CA LEU A 82 -27.72 -9.36 -3.57
C LEU A 82 -28.44 -8.72 -2.36
N PHE A 83 -28.55 -7.38 -2.34
CA PHE A 83 -29.32 -6.71 -1.30
C PHE A 83 -30.83 -6.98 -1.43
N GLN A 84 -31.36 -6.96 -2.64
CA GLN A 84 -32.78 -7.28 -2.89
C GLN A 84 -33.14 -8.71 -2.49
N SER A 85 -32.23 -9.69 -2.67
CA SER A 85 -32.46 -11.07 -2.19
C SER A 85 -32.48 -11.19 -0.65
N MET A 86 -32.11 -10.13 0.07
CA MET A 86 -32.21 -10.04 1.53
C MET A 86 -33.33 -9.09 1.98
N ASP A 87 -34.30 -8.79 1.11
CA ASP A 87 -35.41 -7.86 1.32
C ASP A 87 -34.99 -6.39 1.51
N ILE A 88 -33.81 -6.01 1.02
CA ILE A 88 -33.32 -4.62 1.03
C ILE A 88 -33.53 -4.02 -0.37
N GLN A 89 -34.60 -3.23 -0.53
CA GLN A 89 -35.09 -2.75 -1.82
C GLN A 89 -34.30 -1.56 -2.40
N VAL A 90 -32.97 -1.66 -2.45
CA VAL A 90 -32.12 -0.66 -3.12
C VAL A 90 -32.15 -0.80 -4.64
N HIS A 91 -31.88 0.28 -5.37
CA HIS A 91 -32.04 0.33 -6.83
C HIS A 91 -30.85 0.94 -7.58
N GLU A 92 -30.15 1.88 -6.94
CA GLU A 92 -29.09 2.66 -7.58
C GLU A 92 -27.73 2.29 -6.98
N VAL A 93 -26.68 2.30 -7.82
CA VAL A 93 -25.29 2.12 -7.41
C VAL A 93 -24.48 3.30 -7.89
N TYR A 94 -23.84 4.00 -6.96
CA TYR A 94 -22.92 5.09 -7.23
C TYR A 94 -21.51 4.69 -6.80
N PRO A 95 -20.58 4.44 -7.74
CA PRO A 95 -19.19 4.15 -7.41
C PRO A 95 -18.41 5.43 -7.07
N GLY A 96 -17.40 5.31 -6.22
CA GLY A 96 -16.44 6.37 -5.91
C GLY A 96 -17.09 7.64 -5.36
N VAL A 97 -18.02 7.49 -4.40
CA VAL A 97 -18.70 8.65 -3.81
C VAL A 97 -17.75 9.32 -2.83
N GLU A 98 -17.34 10.54 -3.18
CA GLU A 98 -16.47 11.38 -2.38
C GLU A 98 -17.20 12.64 -1.90
N ALA A 99 -16.92 13.08 -0.67
CA ALA A 99 -17.32 14.39 -0.20
C ALA A 99 -16.27 15.00 0.74
N ASN A 100 -16.04 16.30 0.60
CA ASN A 100 -15.20 17.09 1.49
C ASN A 100 -16.00 18.25 2.08
N ARG A 101 -16.02 18.35 3.42
CA ARG A 101 -16.73 19.40 4.16
C ARG A 101 -15.94 19.71 5.43
N ASN A 102 -15.72 20.99 5.73
CA ASN A 102 -15.09 21.43 6.98
C ASN A 102 -13.73 20.74 7.28
N ASN A 103 -12.88 20.56 6.26
CA ASN A 103 -11.61 19.82 6.33
C ASN A 103 -11.74 18.33 6.73
N GLU A 104 -12.95 17.78 6.71
CA GLU A 104 -13.21 16.35 6.84
C GLU A 104 -13.53 15.78 5.45
N GLY A 105 -12.96 14.63 5.13
CA GLY A 105 -13.23 13.88 3.91
C GLY A 105 -13.96 12.57 4.19
N ILE A 106 -14.77 12.12 3.24
CA ILE A 106 -15.30 10.77 3.17
C ILE A 106 -15.18 10.27 1.72
N GLU A 107 -14.86 9.00 1.59
CA GLU A 107 -14.82 8.25 0.33
C GLU A 107 -15.54 6.93 0.59
N ILE A 108 -16.43 6.55 -0.34
CA ILE A 108 -17.23 5.34 -0.28
C ILE A 108 -17.11 4.66 -1.64
N ASP A 109 -16.56 3.45 -1.64
CA ASP A 109 -16.26 2.72 -2.88
C ASP A 109 -17.53 2.47 -3.69
N LEU A 110 -18.61 1.98 -3.04
CA LEU A 110 -19.93 1.90 -3.65
C LEU A 110 -21.02 2.39 -2.67
N LEU A 111 -21.83 3.35 -3.10
CA LEU A 111 -23.03 3.76 -2.39
C LEU A 111 -24.25 3.16 -3.10
N VAL A 112 -24.98 2.30 -2.40
CA VAL A 112 -26.15 1.58 -2.94
C VAL A 112 -27.40 2.09 -2.26
N VAL A 113 -28.38 2.59 -3.02
CA VAL A 113 -29.40 3.49 -2.46
C VAL A 113 -30.78 3.33 -3.12
N ASN A 114 -31.82 3.67 -2.36
CA ASN A 114 -33.16 4.06 -2.83
C ASN A 114 -33.61 5.29 -2.03
N GLU A 115 -34.89 5.65 -2.07
CA GLU A 115 -35.46 6.84 -1.43
C GLU A 115 -35.39 6.85 0.11
N SER A 116 -35.13 5.72 0.75
CA SER A 116 -35.22 5.55 2.21
C SER A 116 -34.09 4.74 2.85
N ILE A 117 -33.31 4.02 2.06
CA ILE A 117 -32.24 3.12 2.48
C ILE A 117 -30.98 3.50 1.71
N LEU A 118 -29.87 3.57 2.44
CA LEU A 118 -28.55 3.64 1.83
C LEU A 118 -27.67 2.54 2.44
N VAL A 119 -26.85 1.90 1.61
CA VAL A 119 -25.81 0.97 2.02
C VAL A 119 -24.49 1.46 1.49
N ALA A 120 -23.57 1.84 2.38
CA ALA A 120 -22.20 2.16 2.01
C ALA A 120 -21.36 0.88 2.00
N VAL A 121 -20.71 0.58 0.89
CA VAL A 121 -19.90 -0.63 0.70
C VAL A 121 -18.44 -0.25 0.59
N GLU A 122 -17.61 -0.84 1.44
CA GLU A 122 -16.15 -0.80 1.33
C GLU A 122 -15.62 -2.05 0.63
N CYS A 123 -14.83 -1.90 -0.41
CA CYS A 123 -14.21 -2.94 -1.19
C CYS A 123 -12.72 -3.08 -0.83
N LYS A 124 -12.28 -4.31 -0.55
CA LYS A 124 -10.86 -4.63 -0.29
C LYS A 124 -10.43 -5.89 -1.03
N SER A 125 -9.23 -5.87 -1.60
CA SER A 125 -8.61 -7.11 -2.10
C SER A 125 -8.40 -8.12 -0.98
N LYS A 126 -8.00 -7.66 0.20
CA LYS A 126 -7.93 -8.42 1.44
C LYS A 126 -8.52 -7.64 2.61
N LEU A 127 -9.56 -8.19 3.23
CA LEU A 127 -10.16 -7.57 4.41
C LEU A 127 -9.33 -7.86 5.67
N THR A 128 -9.14 -6.85 6.51
CA THR A 128 -8.51 -6.96 7.83
C THR A 128 -9.42 -6.34 8.89
N ARG A 129 -9.08 -6.50 10.17
CA ARG A 129 -9.86 -5.89 11.26
C ARG A 129 -9.77 -4.38 11.23
N GLU A 130 -8.60 -3.85 10.90
CA GLU A 130 -8.33 -2.42 10.78
C GLU A 130 -9.23 -1.81 9.71
N HIS A 131 -9.38 -2.43 8.54
CA HIS A 131 -10.30 -1.97 7.51
C HIS A 131 -11.77 -1.94 7.99
N VAL A 132 -12.19 -2.94 8.79
CA VAL A 132 -13.54 -2.96 9.38
C VAL A 132 -13.71 -1.79 10.35
N ASP A 133 -12.73 -1.55 11.22
CA ASP A 133 -12.78 -0.46 12.20
C ASP A 133 -12.74 0.92 11.52
N GLU A 134 -11.93 1.09 10.47
CA GLU A 134 -11.92 2.28 9.63
C GLU A 134 -13.29 2.53 8.97
N HIS A 135 -13.94 1.46 8.49
CA HIS A 135 -15.27 1.57 7.91
C HIS A 135 -16.33 1.91 8.98
N VAL A 136 -16.20 1.44 10.22
CA VAL A 136 -17.06 1.92 11.33
C VAL A 136 -16.92 3.44 11.49
N VAL A 137 -15.69 3.95 11.57
CA VAL A 137 -15.43 5.40 11.69
C VAL A 137 -16.01 6.17 10.50
N ARG A 138 -15.92 5.62 9.29
CA ARG A 138 -16.53 6.17 8.08
C ARG A 138 -18.05 6.27 8.22
N MET A 139 -18.69 5.22 8.71
CA MET A 139 -20.15 5.18 8.93
C MET A 139 -20.62 6.18 9.99
N GLU A 140 -19.88 6.37 11.09
CA GLU A 140 -20.26 7.33 12.16
C GLU A 140 -20.39 8.79 11.67
N LYS A 141 -19.69 9.14 10.59
CA LYS A 141 -19.75 10.49 9.99
C LYS A 141 -20.56 10.56 8.70
N LEU A 142 -21.06 9.43 8.20
CA LEU A 142 -21.67 9.32 6.87
C LEU A 142 -22.76 10.35 6.60
N LYS A 143 -23.78 10.42 7.47
CA LYS A 143 -24.93 11.34 7.32
C LYS A 143 -24.55 12.81 7.47
N ARG A 144 -23.53 13.12 8.28
CA ARG A 144 -22.99 14.49 8.40
C ARG A 144 -22.28 14.92 7.11
N MET A 145 -21.55 13.99 6.49
CA MET A 145 -20.80 14.25 5.26
C MET A 145 -21.68 14.25 4.01
N LEU A 146 -22.73 13.43 3.99
CA LEU A 146 -23.72 13.33 2.91
C LEU A 146 -25.14 13.70 3.41
N PRO A 147 -25.40 14.99 3.68
CA PRO A 147 -26.67 15.43 4.27
C PRO A 147 -27.89 15.20 3.39
N LEU A 148 -27.71 14.93 2.09
CA LEU A 148 -28.76 14.49 1.18
C LEU A 148 -29.45 13.22 1.69
N TYR A 149 -28.68 12.32 2.32
CA TYR A 149 -29.17 11.04 2.82
C TYR A 149 -29.44 11.03 4.33
N LYS A 150 -29.54 12.20 4.99
CA LYS A 150 -29.68 12.29 6.47
C LYS A 150 -30.87 11.50 7.04
N ASN A 151 -31.95 11.37 6.27
CA ASN A 151 -33.18 10.68 6.68
C ASN A 151 -33.23 9.22 6.24
N HIS A 152 -32.22 8.73 5.52
CA HIS A 152 -32.17 7.34 5.08
C HIS A 152 -31.77 6.44 6.25
N THR A 153 -32.27 5.21 6.26
CA THR A 153 -31.72 4.11 7.06
C THR A 153 -30.36 3.75 6.49
N ALA A 154 -29.29 4.08 7.21
CA ALA A 154 -27.93 3.83 6.75
C ALA A 154 -27.38 2.53 7.30
N MET A 155 -26.99 1.65 6.39
CA MET A 155 -26.32 0.39 6.71
C MET A 155 -24.94 0.37 6.04
N GLY A 156 -24.06 -0.48 6.55
CA GLY A 156 -22.72 -0.64 6.01
C GLY A 156 -22.50 -2.06 5.50
N CYS A 157 -21.54 -2.18 4.59
CA CYS A 157 -21.16 -3.45 4.01
C CYS A 157 -19.66 -3.46 3.73
N VAL A 158 -19.03 -4.61 3.93
CA VAL A 158 -17.66 -4.86 3.48
C VAL A 158 -17.66 -5.93 2.41
N ALA A 159 -16.90 -5.72 1.35
CA ALA A 159 -16.72 -6.66 0.26
C ALA A 159 -15.23 -6.99 0.12
N ALA A 160 -14.88 -8.28 0.04
CA ALA A 160 -13.49 -8.63 -0.26
C ALA A 160 -13.28 -9.93 -1.02
N MET A 161 -12.19 -9.96 -1.79
CA MET A 161 -11.73 -11.16 -2.48
C MET A 161 -11.13 -12.19 -1.51
N VAL A 162 -10.40 -11.72 -0.50
CA VAL A 162 -9.76 -12.55 0.54
C VAL A 162 -10.16 -12.06 1.92
N MET A 163 -10.70 -12.95 2.75
CA MET A 163 -10.95 -12.70 4.17
C MET A 163 -10.88 -14.00 4.96
N SER A 164 -10.42 -13.94 6.21
CA SER A 164 -10.53 -15.08 7.13
C SER A 164 -11.91 -15.10 7.78
N GLU A 165 -12.33 -16.28 8.24
CA GLU A 165 -13.58 -16.41 8.99
C GLU A 165 -13.61 -15.54 10.26
N SER A 166 -12.44 -15.38 10.90
CA SER A 166 -12.29 -14.50 12.08
C SER A 166 -12.52 -13.01 11.78
N VAL A 167 -12.20 -12.55 10.56
CA VAL A 167 -12.44 -11.16 10.12
C VAL A 167 -13.88 -11.01 9.64
N LYS A 168 -14.42 -12.01 8.94
CA LYS A 168 -15.84 -12.05 8.55
C LYS A 168 -16.76 -11.98 9.77
N ASN A 169 -16.51 -12.79 10.79
CA ASN A 169 -17.28 -12.75 12.05
C ASN A 169 -17.11 -11.43 12.79
N TYR A 170 -15.95 -10.79 12.69
CA TYR A 170 -15.72 -9.47 13.25
C TYR A 170 -16.52 -8.39 12.52
N ALA A 171 -16.58 -8.42 11.19
CA ALA A 171 -17.42 -7.51 10.41
C ALA A 171 -18.91 -7.68 10.78
N HIS A 172 -19.38 -8.92 10.88
CA HIS A 172 -20.74 -9.23 11.34
C HIS A 172 -21.01 -8.71 12.77
N SER A 173 -20.06 -8.85 13.70
CA SER A 173 -20.25 -8.35 15.07
C SER A 173 -20.26 -6.82 15.17
N LYS A 174 -19.76 -6.11 14.14
CA LYS A 174 -19.90 -4.65 13.98
C LYS A 174 -21.19 -4.25 13.25
N GLY A 175 -22.00 -5.23 12.82
CA GLY A 175 -23.27 -5.01 12.14
C GLY A 175 -23.15 -4.75 10.64
N PHE A 176 -22.03 -5.13 10.01
CA PHE A 176 -21.86 -5.02 8.57
C PHE A 176 -22.36 -6.24 7.82
N TYR A 177 -23.01 -6.01 6.67
CA TYR A 177 -23.13 -7.07 5.66
C TYR A 177 -21.76 -7.42 5.10
N VAL A 178 -21.57 -8.69 4.70
CA VAL A 178 -20.30 -9.14 4.14
C VAL A 178 -20.51 -9.76 2.77
N LEU A 179 -19.92 -9.16 1.74
CA LEU A 179 -19.85 -9.72 0.38
C LEU A 179 -18.53 -10.46 0.19
N TYR A 180 -18.60 -11.67 -0.32
CA TYR A 180 -17.45 -12.55 -0.53
C TYR A 180 -17.59 -13.32 -1.83
N GLN A 181 -16.46 -13.81 -2.38
CA GLN A 181 -16.50 -14.72 -3.52
C GLN A 181 -16.84 -16.15 -3.08
N ASN A 182 -17.74 -16.82 -3.80
CA ASN A 182 -18.15 -18.20 -3.52
C ASN A 182 -17.66 -19.22 -4.57
N GLY A 183 -16.77 -18.81 -5.48
CA GLY A 183 -16.23 -19.63 -6.57
C GLY A 183 -16.97 -19.50 -7.90
N GLU A 184 -18.23 -19.06 -7.88
CA GLU A 184 -19.02 -18.78 -9.09
C GLU A 184 -19.20 -17.28 -9.33
N GLY A 185 -19.24 -16.50 -8.25
CA GLY A 185 -19.36 -15.05 -8.30
C GLY A 185 -19.28 -14.43 -6.92
N VAL A 186 -19.99 -13.31 -6.76
CA VAL A 186 -20.14 -12.60 -5.49
C VAL A 186 -21.43 -13.04 -4.82
N ASP A 187 -21.33 -13.34 -3.53
CA ASP A 187 -22.44 -13.71 -2.68
C ASP A 187 -22.47 -12.84 -1.42
N VAL A 188 -23.58 -12.85 -0.70
CA VAL A 188 -23.77 -12.09 0.53
C VAL A 188 -23.97 -13.01 1.73
N SER A 189 -23.18 -12.75 2.78
CA SER A 189 -23.31 -13.47 4.03
C SER A 189 -24.33 -12.78 4.93
N LYS A 190 -25.33 -13.55 5.37
CA LYS A 190 -26.29 -13.19 6.42
C LYS A 190 -26.40 -14.36 7.40
N PRO A 191 -25.56 -14.43 8.46
CA PRO A 191 -25.65 -15.51 9.43
C PRO A 191 -27.01 -15.48 10.14
N GLU A 192 -27.43 -16.63 10.66
CA GLU A 192 -28.67 -16.73 11.43
C GLU A 192 -28.61 -15.80 12.65
N GLY A 193 -29.70 -15.04 12.88
CA GLY A 193 -29.75 -14.04 13.94
C GLY A 193 -28.94 -12.77 13.70
N PHE A 194 -28.34 -12.60 12.51
CA PHE A 194 -27.66 -11.36 12.15
C PHE A 194 -28.63 -10.17 12.14
N ASN A 195 -28.27 -9.13 12.88
CA ASN A 195 -28.96 -7.85 12.87
C ASN A 195 -28.00 -6.75 12.39
N PRO A 196 -28.25 -6.11 11.23
CA PRO A 196 -27.38 -5.05 10.74
C PRO A 196 -27.43 -3.86 11.70
N ARG A 197 -26.29 -3.18 11.85
CA ARG A 197 -26.27 -1.89 12.54
C ARG A 197 -26.86 -0.83 11.61
N VAL A 198 -27.64 0.07 12.18
CA VAL A 198 -28.12 1.27 11.50
C VAL A 198 -27.38 2.48 12.09
N TRP A 199 -26.80 3.31 11.21
CA TRP A 199 -26.08 4.55 11.53
C TRP A 199 -26.93 5.79 11.29
#